data_AF-A0A2D6Q401-F1
#
_entry.id   AF-A0A2D6Q401-F1
#
_cell.length_a   1.000
_cell.length_b   1.000
_cell.length_c   1.000
_cell.angle_alpha   90.00
_cell.angle_beta   90.00
_cell.angle_gamma   90.00
#
_symmetry.space_group_name_H-M   'P 1'
#
loop_
_entity.id
_entity.type
_entity.pdbx_description
1 polymer ?
#
loop_
_entity_poly.entity_id
_entity_poly.type
_entity_poly.pdbx_seq_one_letter_code
_entity_poly.pdbx_strand_id
1 'polypeptide(L)'
;MLIEIKEGKKIISSREVELKELGLTDHGKFLDLLHDFYQNPKDNLFSRAINMCRLMTDYTDEELRGWSEAEYLQLFRAVIDEKNAEDKKKSNSV
;
A
#
# COMPACT_ATOMS: atom_id res chain seq x y z
N MET A 1 -6.90 9.19 -0.66
CA MET A 1 -6.96 8.27 -1.83
C MET A 1 -8.12 7.29 -1.64
N LEU A 2 -8.95 7.06 -2.66
CA LEU A 2 -10.02 6.04 -2.61
C LEU A 2 -9.50 4.70 -3.14
N ILE A 3 -9.58 3.64 -2.34
CA ILE A 3 -9.31 2.26 -2.79
C ILE A 3 -10.64 1.52 -2.99
N GLU A 4 -10.83 0.98 -4.19
CA GLU A 4 -12.00 0.15 -4.51
C GLU A 4 -11.53 -1.29 -4.75
N ILE A 5 -12.03 -2.23 -3.96
CA ILE A 5 -11.81 -3.65 -4.19
C ILE A 5 -12.91 -4.15 -5.12
N LYS A 6 -12.50 -4.69 -6.27
CA LYS A 6 -13.39 -5.19 -7.32
C LYS A 6 -13.20 -6.69 -7.51
N GLU A 7 -14.31 -7.42 -7.57
CA GLU A 7 -14.35 -8.80 -8.05
C GLU A 7 -15.02 -8.79 -9.43
N GLY A 8 -14.21 -8.96 -10.48
CA GLY A 8 -14.65 -8.72 -11.86
C GLY A 8 -15.04 -7.25 -12.09
N LYS A 9 -16.31 -7.00 -12.40
CA LYS A 9 -16.85 -5.64 -12.63
C LYS A 9 -17.55 -5.03 -11.41
N LYS A 10 -17.69 -5.78 -10.31
CA LYS A 10 -18.44 -5.35 -9.13
C LYS A 10 -17.50 -4.81 -8.07
N ILE A 11 -17.80 -3.63 -7.52
CA ILE A 11 -17.15 -3.12 -6.31
C ILE A 11 -17.74 -3.88 -5.12
N ILE A 12 -16.88 -4.57 -4.37
CA ILE A 12 -17.26 -5.36 -3.20
C ILE A 12 -16.86 -4.67 -1.89
N SER A 13 -15.89 -3.77 -1.93
CA SER A 13 -15.50 -2.92 -0.80
C SER A 13 -14.91 -1.63 -1.35
N SER A 14 -15.10 -0.53 -0.61
CA SER A 14 -14.51 0.77 -0.90
C SER A 14 -14.06 1.41 0.41
N ARG A 15 -12.84 1.93 0.43
CA ARG A 15 -12.26 2.59 1.60
C ARG A 15 -11.55 3.85 1.19
N GLU A 16 -11.72 4.89 1.98
CA GLU A 16 -10.90 6.08 1.89
C GLU A 16 -9.65 5.89 2.74
N VAL A 17 -8.49 6.10 2.14
CA VAL A 17 -7.19 5.92 2.78
C VAL A 17 -6.42 7.22 2.69
N GLU A 18 -5.96 7.69 3.84
CA GLU A 18 -5.02 8.80 3.93
C GLU A 18 -3.59 8.25 4.01
N LEU A 19 -2.74 8.70 3.10
CA LEU A 19 -1.33 8.35 3.08
C LEU A 19 -0.54 9.39 3.87
N LYS A 20 0.33 8.91 4.75
CA LYS A 20 1.32 9.72 5.44
C LYS A 20 2.46 10.08 4.51
N GLU A 21 2.99 11.27 4.71
CA GLU A 21 4.30 11.61 4.17
C GLU A 21 5.37 10.76 4.87
N LEU A 22 6.09 9.95 4.09
CA LEU A 22 7.16 9.12 4.62
C LEU A 22 8.46 9.92 4.66
N GLY A 23 9.08 10.00 5.85
CA GLY A 23 10.47 10.42 5.97
C GLY A 23 11.43 9.43 5.29
N LEU A 24 12.64 9.88 4.95
CA LEU A 24 13.69 9.07 4.28
C LEU A 24 13.90 7.68 4.90
N THR A 25 13.90 7.59 6.24
CA THR A 25 14.11 6.33 6.96
C THR A 25 12.96 5.35 6.76
N ASP A 26 11.72 5.83 6.82
CA ASP A 26 10.54 4.98 6.68
C ASP A 26 10.29 4.62 5.21
N HIS A 27 10.76 5.48 4.29
CA HIS A 27 10.82 5.15 2.87
C HIS A 27 11.77 3.98 2.59
N GLY A 28 12.96 3.98 3.20
CA GLY A 28 13.90 2.85 3.10
C GLY A 28 13.26 1.55 3.58
N LYS A 29 12.64 1.56 4.77
CA LYS A 29 11.94 0.38 5.32
C LYS A 29 10.81 -0.11 4.44
N PHE A 30 10.04 0.81 3.84
CA PHE A 30 8.97 0.44 2.93
C PHE A 30 9.52 -0.27 1.68
N LEU A 31 10.59 0.25 1.10
CA LEU A 31 11.22 -0.36 -0.08
C LEU A 31 11.82 -1.73 0.23
N ASP A 32 12.43 -1.90 1.40
CA ASP A 32 12.96 -3.19 1.85
C ASP A 32 11.83 -4.21 2.01
N LEU A 33 10.74 -3.83 2.69
CA LEU A 33 9.56 -4.70 2.86
C LEU A 33 8.91 -5.06 1.52
N LEU A 34 8.86 -4.11 0.58
CA LEU A 34 8.33 -4.33 -0.77
C LEU A 34 9.25 -5.25 -1.59
N HIS A 35 10.56 -5.05 -1.53
CA HIS A 35 11.53 -5.91 -2.20
C HIS A 35 11.45 -7.35 -1.68
N ASP A 36 11.39 -7.53 -0.36
CA ASP A 36 11.24 -8.83 0.28
C ASP A 36 9.89 -9.50 -0.07
N PHE A 37 8.82 -8.71 -0.21
CA PHE A 37 7.53 -9.19 -0.69
C PHE A 37 7.63 -9.79 -2.09
N TYR A 38 8.34 -9.14 -3.02
CA TYR A 38 8.53 -9.65 -4.38
C TYR A 38 9.44 -10.88 -4.44
N GLN A 39 10.48 -10.94 -3.61
CA GLN A 39 11.41 -12.08 -3.57
C GLN A 39 10.79 -13.32 -2.92
N ASN A 40 9.99 -13.14 -1.87
CA ASN A 40 9.42 -14.24 -1.08
C ASN A 40 7.93 -14.02 -0.78
N PRO A 41 7.04 -14.12 -1.79
CA PRO A 41 5.63 -13.78 -1.64
C PRO A 41 4.85 -14.77 -0.75
N LYS A 42 5.34 -16.00 -0.56
CA LYS A 42 4.62 -17.02 0.22
C LYS A 42 4.89 -16.96 1.72
N ASP A 43 5.94 -16.29 2.14
CA ASP A 43 6.33 -16.24 3.55
C ASP A 43 5.95 -14.90 4.17
N ASN A 44 5.17 -14.94 5.26
CA ASN A 44 4.81 -13.77 6.06
C ASN A 44 4.15 -12.60 5.30
N LEU A 45 3.48 -12.88 4.17
CA LEU A 45 2.82 -11.90 3.29
C LEU A 45 1.93 -10.94 4.08
N PHE A 46 1.07 -11.48 4.94
CA PHE A 46 0.11 -10.70 5.73
C PHE A 46 0.80 -9.78 6.76
N SER A 47 1.81 -10.29 7.47
CA SER A 47 2.56 -9.51 8.45
C SER A 47 3.36 -8.37 7.79
N ARG A 48 3.96 -8.63 6.62
CA ARG A 48 4.64 -7.59 5.83
C ARG A 48 3.66 -6.56 5.29
N ALA A 49 2.50 -7.02 4.82
CA ALA A 49 1.42 -6.15 4.37
C ALA A 49 0.95 -5.19 5.49
N ILE A 50 0.69 -5.72 6.68
CA ILE A 50 0.36 -4.90 7.84
C ILE A 50 1.46 -3.87 8.13
N ASN A 51 2.71 -4.30 8.18
CA ASN A 51 3.82 -3.40 8.53
C ASN A 51 4.00 -2.28 7.51
N MET A 52 3.86 -2.56 6.21
CA MET A 52 3.91 -1.51 5.20
C MET A 52 2.72 -0.54 5.33
N CYS A 53 1.51 -1.04 5.63
CA CYS A 53 0.35 -0.18 5.85
C CYS A 53 0.55 0.73 7.08
N ARG A 54 1.14 0.22 8.15
CA ARG A 54 1.47 1.01 9.36
C ARG A 54 2.45 2.14 9.09
N LEU A 55 3.41 1.92 8.19
CA LEU A 55 4.34 2.98 7.78
C LEU A 55 3.62 4.08 7.02
N MET A 56 2.67 3.72 6.15
CA MET A 56 2.09 4.63 5.17
C MET A 56 0.75 5.24 5.59
N THR A 57 0.13 4.76 6.66
CA THR A 57 -1.24 5.18 7.06
C THR A 57 -1.34 5.34 8.57
N ASP A 58 -2.41 5.96 9.05
CA ASP A 58 -2.75 6.10 10.47
C ASP A 58 -3.60 4.95 11.04
N TYR A 59 -3.85 3.91 10.25
CA TYR A 59 -4.66 2.78 10.70
C TYR A 59 -4.00 2.03 11.86
N THR A 60 -4.83 1.73 12.86
CA THR A 60 -4.47 0.91 14.02
C THR A 60 -4.38 -0.58 13.67
N ASP A 61 -3.72 -1.36 14.52
CA ASP A 61 -3.62 -2.82 14.33
C ASP A 61 -5.00 -3.50 14.34
N GLU A 62 -5.96 -2.98 15.10
CA GLU A 62 -7.33 -3.50 15.13
C GLU A 62 -8.06 -3.21 13.82
N GLU A 63 -7.90 -2.00 13.27
CA GLU A 63 -8.48 -1.64 11.99
C GLU A 63 -7.88 -2.48 10.87
N LEU A 64 -6.56 -2.64 10.84
CA LEU A 64 -5.86 -3.46 9.85
C LEU A 64 -6.23 -4.94 9.94
N ARG A 65 -6.43 -5.50 11.14
CA ARG A 65 -6.89 -6.91 11.28
C ARG A 65 -8.26 -7.17 10.64
N GLY A 66 -9.09 -6.13 10.50
CA GLY A 66 -10.38 -6.22 9.81
C GLY A 66 -10.28 -6.23 8.29
N TRP A 67 -9.08 -6.12 7.72
CA TRP A 67 -8.88 -6.06 6.27
C TRP A 67 -8.71 -7.44 5.67
N SER A 68 -9.32 -7.66 4.50
CA SER A 68 -9.05 -8.85 3.70
C SER A 68 -7.75 -8.71 2.90
N GLU A 69 -7.16 -9.84 2.50
CA GLU A 69 -5.95 -9.88 1.64
C GLU A 69 -6.09 -9.01 0.38
N ALA A 70 -7.27 -9.00 -0.25
CA ALA A 70 -7.54 -8.20 -1.42
C ALA A 70 -7.47 -6.69 -1.13
N GLU A 71 -7.86 -6.25 0.07
CA GLU A 71 -7.80 -4.83 0.47
C GLU A 71 -6.35 -4.39 0.65
N TYR A 72 -5.51 -5.24 1.25
CA TYR A 72 -4.08 -5.01 1.36
C TYR A 72 -3.43 -4.87 -0.01
N LEU A 73 -3.66 -5.82 -0.91
CA LEU A 73 -3.10 -5.80 -2.26
C LEU A 73 -3.53 -4.56 -3.04
N GLN A 74 -4.81 -4.16 -2.92
CA GLN A 74 -5.32 -2.97 -3.58
C GLN A 74 -4.69 -1.69 -3.04
N LEU A 75 -4.48 -1.60 -1.73
CA LEU A 75 -3.76 -0.48 -1.10
C LEU A 75 -2.32 -0.40 -1.59
N PHE A 76 -1.58 -1.52 -1.63
CA PHE A 76 -0.21 -1.53 -2.17
C PHE A 76 -0.13 -1.01 -3.58
N ARG A 77 -1.02 -1.50 -4.44
CA ARG A 77 -1.09 -1.05 -5.82
C ARG A 77 -1.36 0.44 -5.90
N ALA A 78 -2.32 0.94 -5.13
CA ALA A 78 -2.71 2.34 -5.16
C ALA A 78 -1.56 3.26 -4.70
N VAL A 79 -0.81 2.87 -3.66
CA VAL A 79 0.42 3.56 -3.23
C VAL A 79 1.49 3.57 -4.32
N ILE A 80 1.77 2.43 -4.94
CA ILE A 80 2.78 2.31 -6.00
C ILE A 80 2.39 3.17 -7.21
N ASP A 81 1.11 3.14 -7.59
CA ASP A 81 0.58 3.92 -8.71
C ASP A 81 0.65 5.42 -8.42
N GLU A 82 0.34 5.85 -7.19
CA GLU A 82 0.45 7.26 -6.76
C GLU A 82 1.91 7.74 -6.77
N LYS A 83 2.83 6.94 -6.22
CA LYS A 83 4.27 7.24 -6.27
C LYS A 83 4.80 7.34 -7.71
N ASN A 84 4.44 6.38 -8.56
CA ASN A 84 4.81 6.40 -9.98
C ASN A 84 4.22 7.61 -10.71
N ALA A 85 3.02 8.07 -10.33
CA ALA A 85 2.40 9.26 -10.90
C ALA A 85 3.12 10.54 -10.46
N GLU A 86 3.58 10.62 -9.21
CA GLU A 86 4.42 11.73 -8.72
C GLU A 86 5.77 11.79 -9.42
N ASP A 87 6.45 10.65 -9.58
CA ASP A 87 7.74 10.57 -10.27
C ASP A 87 7.60 10.98 -11.75
N LYS A 88 6.50 10.59 -12.42
CA LYS A 88 6.19 11.05 -13.78
C LYS A 88 5.91 12.56 -13.86
N LYS A 89 5.21 13.13 -12.87
CA LYS A 89 4.98 14.59 -12.82
C LYS A 89 6.28 15.36 -12.66
N LYS A 90 7.22 14.86 -11.84
CA LYS A 90 8.56 15.44 -11.69
C LYS A 90 9.39 15.31 -12.97
N SER A 91 9.29 14.18 -13.67
CA SER A 91 10.04 13.94 -14.91
C SER A 91 9.53 14.72 -16.13
N ASN A 92 8.25 15.11 -16.16
CA ASN A 92 7.66 15.93 -17.24
C ASN A 92 7.75 17.44 -16.99
N SER A 93 8.32 17.86 -15.85
CA SER A 93 8.51 19.27 -15.50
C SER A 93 9.92 19.77 -15.81
N VAL A 94 10.67 19.04 -16.66
CA VAL A 94 12.04 19.36 -17.12
C VAL A 94 12.06 19.50 -18.63
#